data_AF-A0A933IIA9-F1
#
_entry.id   AF-A0A933IIA9-F1
#
_cell.length_a   1.000
_cell.length_b   1.000
_cell.length_c   1.000
_cell.angle_alpha   90.00
_cell.angle_beta   90.00
_cell.angle_gamma   90.00
#
_symmetry.space_group_name_H-M   'P 1'
#
loop_
_entity.id
_entity.type
_entity.pdbx_description
1 polymer ?
#
loop_
_entity_poly.entity_id
_entity_poly.type
_entity_poly.pdbx_seq_one_letter_code
_entity_poly.pdbx_strand_id
1 'polypeptide(L)'
;KTFGAEVGGGNLAISRKIPKERQDAAWKFIEWMTSSGNAAQWSLASGYVATRKSAYEVPAMKEFLAKDSRYLVARDQLQYAAGKVMAPNFQKIREILKKQLDDAVDGKVSPKEAMATVQKQVEAVIKR
;
A
#
# COMPACT_ATOMS: atom_id res chain seq x y z
N LYS A 1 -14.43 -14.74 -8.63
CA LYS A 1 -12.94 -14.67 -8.58
C LYS A 1 -12.57 -13.73 -7.45
N THR A 2 -11.60 -14.08 -6.62
CA THR A 2 -11.05 -13.21 -5.57
C THR A 2 -9.68 -12.76 -6.02
N PHE A 3 -9.43 -11.46 -6.10
CA PHE A 3 -8.16 -10.91 -6.56
C PHE A 3 -7.23 -10.64 -5.37
N GLY A 4 -5.94 -10.90 -5.53
CA GLY A 4 -4.92 -10.76 -4.47
C GLY A 4 -4.03 -9.53 -4.62
N ALA A 5 -4.47 -8.51 -5.34
CA ALA A 5 -3.71 -7.27 -5.52
C ALA A 5 -3.84 -6.41 -4.24
N GLU A 6 -2.81 -6.40 -3.40
CA GLU A 6 -2.76 -5.48 -2.26
C GLU A 6 -2.17 -4.13 -2.66
N VAL A 7 -2.64 -3.05 -2.03
CA VAL A 7 -1.99 -1.73 -2.10
C VAL A 7 -1.07 -1.50 -0.90
N GLY A 8 0.04 -0.82 -1.13
CA GLY A 8 1.03 -0.49 -0.11
C GLY A 8 1.76 0.83 -0.42
N GLY A 9 2.78 1.15 0.39
CA GLY A 9 3.58 2.37 0.26
C GLY A 9 3.52 3.24 1.51
N GLY A 10 3.85 4.53 1.33
CA GLY A 10 3.81 5.56 2.36
C GLY A 10 2.72 6.59 2.10
N ASN A 11 2.25 7.24 3.17
CA ASN A 11 1.28 8.33 3.10
C ASN A 11 1.89 9.62 3.64
N LEU A 12 1.47 10.76 3.09
CA LEU A 12 1.71 12.06 3.71
C LEU A 12 0.59 12.33 4.72
N ALA A 13 0.95 12.70 5.95
CA ALA A 13 0.01 12.98 7.02
C ALA A 13 0.37 14.30 7.72
N ILE A 14 -0.66 15.02 8.17
CA ILE A 14 -0.49 16.27 8.93
C ILE A 14 -0.67 15.96 10.42
N SER A 15 0.32 16.35 11.23
CA SER A 15 0.26 16.17 12.68
C SER A 15 -0.84 17.03 13.29
N ARG A 16 -1.74 16.43 14.08
CA ARG A 16 -2.92 17.11 14.65
C ARG A 16 -2.58 18.27 15.60
N LYS A 17 -1.47 18.17 16.35
CA LYS A 17 -1.13 19.09 17.46
C LYS A 17 -0.18 20.23 17.08
N ILE A 18 0.05 20.50 15.79
CA ILE A 18 0.89 21.62 15.35
C ILE A 18 0.03 22.88 15.11
N PRO A 19 0.60 24.10 15.17
CA PRO A 19 -0.13 25.34 14.87
C PRO A 19 -0.86 25.32 13.52
N LYS A 20 -2.02 25.96 13.43
CA LYS A 20 -2.88 25.96 12.22
C LYS A 20 -2.15 26.43 10.97
N GLU A 21 -1.33 27.48 11.09
CA GLU A 21 -0.48 27.97 9.99
C GLU A 21 0.42 26.89 9.39
N ARG A 22 0.95 25.99 10.22
CA ARG A 22 1.82 24.88 9.79
C ARG A 22 1.03 23.74 9.18
N GLN A 23 -0.20 23.51 9.66
CA GLN A 23 -1.12 22.57 9.02
C GLN A 23 -1.47 23.05 7.60
N ASP A 24 -1.73 24.36 7.44
CA ASP A 24 -2.06 24.95 6.14
C ASP A 24 -0.86 24.93 5.17
N ALA A 25 0.33 25.23 5.66
CA ALA A 25 1.56 25.10 4.87
C ALA A 25 1.82 23.64 4.47
N ALA A 26 1.63 22.68 5.38
CA ALA A 26 1.76 21.26 5.09
C ALA A 26 0.73 20.79 4.04
N TRP A 27 -0.51 21.30 4.11
CA TRP A 27 -1.53 21.01 3.11
C TRP A 27 -1.12 21.50 1.71
N LYS A 28 -0.68 22.75 1.60
CA LYS A 28 -0.16 23.30 0.33
C LYS A 28 1.00 22.48 -0.23
N PHE A 29 1.90 22.01 0.63
CA PHE A 29 2.99 21.13 0.22
C PHE A 29 2.49 19.78 -0.31
N ILE A 30 1.52 19.16 0.37
CA ILE A 30 0.90 17.90 -0.08
C ILE A 30 0.24 18.09 -1.45
N GLU A 31 -0.51 19.17 -1.64
CA GLU A 31 -1.13 19.51 -2.93
C GLU A 31 -0.09 19.69 -4.04
N TRP A 32 0.97 20.44 -3.77
CA TRP A 32 2.08 20.63 -4.71
C TRP A 32 2.76 19.30 -5.05
N MET A 33 3.16 18.52 -4.04
CA MET A 33 3.85 17.25 -4.24
C MET A 33 2.98 16.23 -5.00
N THR A 34 1.67 16.24 -4.76
CA THR A 34 0.72 15.33 -5.43
C THR A 34 0.09 15.93 -6.69
N SER A 35 0.60 17.04 -7.19
CA SER A 35 0.21 17.61 -8.49
C SER A 35 0.58 16.66 -9.64
N SER A 36 -0.04 16.81 -10.81
CA SER A 36 0.19 15.90 -11.95
C SER A 36 1.68 15.79 -12.34
N GLY A 37 2.38 16.92 -12.41
CA GLY A 37 3.80 16.98 -12.79
C GLY A 37 4.70 16.31 -11.76
N ASN A 38 4.54 16.66 -10.48
CA ASN A 38 5.37 16.09 -9.41
C ASN A 38 5.05 14.61 -9.15
N ALA A 39 3.79 14.20 -9.25
CA ALA A 39 3.41 12.80 -9.14
C ALA A 39 3.98 11.97 -10.31
N ALA A 40 3.98 12.51 -11.53
CA ALA A 40 4.61 11.86 -12.68
C ALA A 40 6.13 11.76 -12.50
N GLN A 41 6.79 12.86 -12.13
CA GLN A 41 8.23 12.87 -11.88
C GLN A 41 8.63 11.87 -10.81
N TRP A 42 7.91 11.83 -9.69
CA TRP A 42 8.18 10.87 -8.61
C TRP A 42 7.99 9.43 -9.08
N SER A 43 6.91 9.14 -9.80
CA SER A 43 6.63 7.81 -10.35
C SER A 43 7.73 7.35 -11.30
N LEU A 44 8.16 8.21 -12.23
CA LEU A 44 9.26 7.94 -13.16
C LEU A 44 10.59 7.68 -12.44
N ALA A 45 10.90 8.45 -11.40
CA ALA A 45 12.16 8.35 -10.67
C ALA A 45 12.23 7.13 -9.73
N SER A 46 11.10 6.68 -9.21
CA SER A 46 11.06 5.67 -8.14
C SER A 46 10.47 4.32 -8.57
N GLY A 47 9.73 4.29 -9.68
CA GLY A 47 8.91 3.14 -10.07
C GLY A 47 7.60 2.99 -9.27
N TYR A 48 7.30 3.88 -8.31
CA TYR A 48 6.00 3.89 -7.64
C TYR A 48 4.88 4.22 -8.62
N VAL A 49 3.69 3.68 -8.39
CA VAL A 49 2.48 4.06 -9.13
C VAL A 49 2.15 5.52 -8.83
N ALA A 50 1.95 6.35 -9.86
CA ALA A 50 1.62 7.75 -9.68
C ALA A 50 0.30 7.90 -8.90
N THR A 51 0.28 8.79 -7.91
CA THR A 51 -0.85 9.00 -6.98
C THR A 51 -2.04 9.72 -7.62
N ARG A 52 -1.91 10.20 -8.86
CA ARG A 52 -2.95 10.96 -9.58
C ARG A 52 -3.10 10.44 -11.01
N LYS A 53 -4.34 10.21 -11.46
CA LYS A 53 -4.62 9.75 -12.84
C LYS A 53 -4.05 10.68 -13.91
N SER A 54 -4.17 11.99 -13.72
CA SER A 54 -3.66 13.00 -14.66
C SER A 54 -2.12 13.04 -14.76
N ALA A 55 -1.38 12.38 -13.86
CA ALA A 55 0.06 12.21 -14.01
C ALA A 55 0.43 11.39 -15.25
N TYR A 56 -0.44 10.46 -15.66
CA TYR A 56 -0.27 9.66 -16.89
C TYR A 56 -0.51 10.47 -18.18
N GLU A 57 -1.04 11.68 -18.06
CA GLU A 57 -1.22 12.59 -19.21
C GLU A 57 0.00 13.50 -19.44
N VAL A 58 0.93 13.55 -18.48
CA VAL A 58 2.15 14.37 -18.56
C VAL A 58 3.03 13.88 -19.73
N PRO A 59 3.54 14.77 -20.60
CA PRO A 59 4.29 14.36 -21.80
C PRO A 59 5.45 13.39 -21.52
N ALA A 60 6.26 13.66 -20.49
CA ALA A 60 7.37 12.80 -20.11
C ALA A 60 6.92 11.40 -19.67
N MET A 61 5.78 11.30 -18.98
CA MET A 61 5.19 10.02 -18.57
C MET A 61 4.68 9.24 -19.79
N LYS A 62 3.99 9.92 -20.71
CA LYS A 62 3.55 9.31 -21.98
C LYS A 62 4.71 8.78 -22.80
N GLU A 63 5.76 9.58 -22.97
CA GLU A 63 6.96 9.19 -23.71
C GLU A 63 7.64 7.97 -23.09
N PHE A 64 7.77 7.96 -21.76
CA PHE A 64 8.36 6.84 -21.04
C PHE A 64 7.55 5.54 -21.21
N LEU A 65 6.22 5.62 -21.06
CA LEU A 65 5.34 4.46 -21.16
C LEU A 65 5.19 3.94 -22.59
N ALA A 66 5.41 4.79 -23.60
CA ALA A 66 5.49 4.36 -24.99
C ALA A 66 6.74 3.51 -25.26
N LYS A 67 7.83 3.73 -24.52
CA LYS A 67 9.07 2.93 -24.62
C LYS A 67 8.94 1.60 -23.88
N ASP A 68 8.24 1.57 -22.76
CA ASP A 68 8.01 0.34 -21.99
C ASP A 68 6.65 0.36 -21.28
N SER A 69 5.69 -0.36 -21.85
CA SER A 69 4.33 -0.46 -21.32
C SER A 69 4.23 -1.33 -20.06
N ARG A 70 5.27 -2.08 -19.68
CA ARG A 70 5.24 -2.93 -18.47
C ARG A 70 5.12 -2.11 -17.20
N TYR A 71 5.52 -0.83 -17.22
CA TYR A 71 5.32 0.11 -16.12
C TYR A 71 3.85 0.43 -15.85
N LEU A 72 2.93 0.05 -16.75
CA LEU A 72 1.49 0.16 -16.51
C LEU A 72 0.90 -1.00 -15.70
N VAL A 73 1.60 -2.13 -15.59
CA VAL A 73 1.04 -3.34 -14.95
C VAL A 73 0.59 -3.06 -13.52
N ALA A 74 1.43 -2.40 -12.71
CA ALA A 74 1.09 -2.07 -11.33
C ALA A 74 -0.08 -1.08 -11.22
N ARG A 75 -0.16 -0.09 -12.12
CA ARG A 75 -1.29 0.84 -12.22
C ARG A 75 -2.58 0.10 -12.56
N ASP A 76 -2.52 -0.78 -13.55
CA ASP A 76 -3.69 -1.47 -14.08
C ASP A 76 -4.21 -2.53 -13.10
N GLN A 77 -3.34 -3.09 -12.27
CA GLN A 77 -3.74 -3.98 -11.18
C GLN A 77 -4.55 -3.27 -10.08
N LEU A 78 -4.47 -1.94 -9.95
CA LEU A 78 -5.24 -1.20 -8.93
C LEU A 78 -6.75 -1.38 -9.07
N GLN A 79 -7.26 -1.65 -10.27
CA GLN A 79 -8.70 -1.91 -10.48
C GLN A 79 -9.18 -3.19 -9.76
N TYR A 80 -8.25 -4.10 -9.45
CA TYR A 80 -8.51 -5.36 -8.75
C TYR A 80 -8.09 -5.29 -7.28
N ALA A 81 -7.58 -4.15 -6.83
CA ALA A 81 -7.03 -4.04 -5.50
C ALA A 81 -8.12 -3.83 -4.43
N ALA A 82 -7.85 -4.37 -3.25
CA ALA A 82 -8.67 -4.16 -2.07
C ALA A 82 -7.88 -3.42 -0.99
N GLY A 83 -8.61 -2.72 -0.12
CA GLY A 83 -8.02 -2.13 1.08
C GLY A 83 -7.40 -3.21 1.96
N LYS A 84 -6.23 -2.93 2.51
CA LYS A 84 -5.56 -3.81 3.47
C LYS A 84 -6.47 -4.03 4.69
N VAL A 85 -6.43 -5.22 5.28
CA VAL A 85 -7.13 -5.51 6.54
C VAL A 85 -6.61 -4.57 7.63
N MET A 86 -7.47 -3.66 8.10
CA MET A 86 -7.18 -2.71 9.19
C MET A 86 -7.92 -3.14 10.46
N ALA A 87 -7.58 -4.32 10.98
CA ALA A 87 -8.15 -4.81 12.24
C ALA A 87 -7.51 -4.09 13.45
N PRO A 88 -8.23 -3.96 14.59
CA PRO A 88 -7.60 -3.67 15.87
C PRO A 88 -6.42 -4.61 16.11
N ASN A 89 -5.34 -4.11 16.69
CA ASN A 89 -4.13 -4.89 16.95
C ASN A 89 -3.51 -5.52 15.68
N PHE A 90 -3.68 -4.90 14.50
CA PHE A 90 -3.18 -5.39 13.21
C PHE A 90 -1.72 -5.85 13.23
N GLN A 91 -0.83 -5.13 13.93
CA GLN A 91 0.58 -5.53 14.01
C GLN A 91 0.74 -6.90 14.67
N LYS A 92 0.00 -7.16 15.75
CA LYS A 92 0.03 -8.46 16.44
C LYS A 92 -0.57 -9.57 15.57
N ILE A 93 -1.67 -9.27 14.87
CA ILE A 93 -2.28 -10.21 13.91
C ILE A 93 -1.29 -10.57 12.81
N ARG A 94 -0.56 -9.58 12.28
CA ARG A 94 0.48 -9.78 11.27
C ARG A 94 1.63 -10.64 11.77
N GLU A 95 2.10 -10.45 13.01
CA GLU A 95 3.14 -11.29 13.62
C GLU A 95 2.69 -12.76 13.72
N ILE A 96 1.47 -13.00 14.19
CA ILE A 96 0.88 -14.34 14.30
C ILE A 96 0.84 -15.02 12.92
N LEU A 97 0.28 -14.31 11.93
CA LEU A 97 0.20 -14.79 10.55
C LEU A 97 1.58 -15.11 9.98
N LYS A 98 2.54 -14.19 10.14
CA LYS A 98 3.90 -14.37 9.61
C LYS A 98 4.57 -15.60 10.22
N LYS A 99 4.52 -15.76 11.54
CA LYS A 99 5.15 -16.90 12.20
C LYS A 99 4.59 -18.23 11.72
N GLN A 100 3.26 -18.35 11.65
CA GLN A 100 2.62 -19.60 11.22
C GLN A 100 2.86 -19.89 9.74
N LEU A 101 2.94 -18.84 8.91
CA LEU A 101 3.35 -18.98 7.51
C LEU A 101 4.80 -19.47 7.39
N ASP A 102 5.74 -18.87 8.13
CA ASP A 102 7.14 -19.30 8.14
C ASP A 102 7.25 -20.78 8.57
N ASP A 103 6.56 -21.17 9.66
CA ASP A 103 6.59 -22.56 10.16
C ASP A 103 6.00 -23.56 9.16
N ALA A 104 4.96 -23.16 8.40
CA ALA A 104 4.38 -23.99 7.35
C ALA A 104 5.29 -24.13 6.12
N VAL A 105 5.94 -23.04 5.72
CA VAL A 105 6.91 -23.03 4.61
C VAL A 105 8.15 -23.88 4.95
N ASP A 106 8.58 -23.84 6.20
CA ASP A 106 9.69 -24.66 6.72
C ASP A 106 9.29 -26.15 6.92
N GLY A 107 8.02 -26.52 6.71
CA GLY A 107 7.52 -27.88 6.89
C GLY A 107 7.40 -28.32 8.35
N LYS A 108 7.47 -27.40 9.32
CA LYS A 108 7.34 -27.71 10.76
C LYS A 108 5.89 -28.04 11.15
N VAL A 109 4.93 -27.48 10.43
CA VAL A 109 3.49 -27.72 10.56
C VAL A 109 2.85 -27.78 9.18
N SER A 110 1.71 -28.44 9.05
CA SER A 110 0.93 -28.38 7.81
C SER A 110 0.26 -27.01 7.64
N PRO A 111 -0.08 -26.59 6.40
CA PRO A 111 -0.84 -25.36 6.15
C PRO A 111 -2.17 -25.32 6.92
N LYS A 112 -2.82 -26.47 7.12
CA LYS A 112 -4.08 -26.57 7.87
C LYS A 112 -3.88 -26.30 9.35
N GLU A 113 -2.83 -26.86 9.96
CA GLU A 113 -2.50 -26.64 11.38
C GLU A 113 -2.04 -25.20 11.64
N ALA A 114 -1.24 -24.65 10.74
CA ALA A 114 -0.84 -23.25 10.77
C ALA A 114 -2.06 -22.32 10.80
N MET A 115 -3.00 -22.52 9.88
CA MET A 115 -4.20 -21.68 9.81
C MET A 115 -5.17 -21.88 10.98
N ALA A 116 -5.30 -23.11 11.51
CA ALA A 116 -6.06 -23.35 12.73
C ALA A 116 -5.47 -22.58 13.94
N THR A 117 -4.13 -22.53 14.03
CA THR A 117 -3.42 -21.78 15.07
C THR A 117 -3.59 -20.28 14.89
N VAL A 118 -3.49 -19.78 13.65
CA VAL A 118 -3.77 -18.37 13.32
C VAL A 118 -5.17 -17.99 13.78
N GLN A 119 -6.20 -18.75 13.39
CA GLN A 119 -7.60 -18.45 13.75
C GLN A 119 -7.77 -18.30 15.25
N LYS A 120 -7.30 -19.29 16.02
CA LYS A 120 -7.40 -19.30 17.48
C LYS A 120 -6.70 -18.10 18.13
N GLN A 121 -5.49 -17.77 17.68
CA GLN A 121 -4.71 -16.67 18.27
C GLN A 121 -5.27 -15.29 17.87
N VAL A 122 -5.71 -15.12 16.63
CA VAL A 122 -6.27 -13.87 16.12
C VAL A 122 -7.61 -13.56 16.81
N GLU A 123 -8.48 -14.56 17.04
CA GLU A 123 -9.74 -14.37 17.78
C GLU A 123 -9.53 -13.83 19.20
N ALA A 124 -8.44 -14.23 19.86
CA ALA A 124 -8.09 -13.75 21.19
C ALA A 124 -7.58 -12.30 21.20
N VAL A 125 -7.01 -11.85 20.09
CA VAL A 125 -6.37 -10.54 19.95
C VAL A 125 -7.30 -9.49 19.33
N ILE A 126 -8.26 -9.88 18.49
CA ILE A 126 -9.25 -8.97 17.90
C ILE A 126 -10.28 -8.49 18.95
N LYS A 127 -10.57 -9.30 19.98
CA LYS A 127 -11.56 -8.97 21.03
C LYS A 127 -11.04 -8.02 22.12
N ARG A 128 -9.78 -7.59 22.05
CA ARG A 128 -9.11 -6.74 23.04
C ARG A 128 -8.85 -5.34 22.46
#